data_AF-A0A7U9RH23-F1
#
_entry.id   AF-A0A7U9RH23-F1
#
_cell.length_a   1.000
_cell.length_b   1.000
_cell.length_c   1.000
_cell.angle_alpha   90.00
_cell.angle_beta   90.00
_cell.angle_gamma   90.00
#
_symmetry.space_group_name_H-M   'P 1'
#
loop_
_entity.id
_entity.type
_entity.pdbx_description
1 polymer ?
#
loop_
_entity_poly.entity_id
_entity_poly.type
_entity_poly.pdbx_seq_one_letter_code
_entity_poly.pdbx_strand_id
1 'polypeptide(L)' 'MSNRELAKNLIDQISDAKLLYVIPYLQGAALADETPNAETLEAMAEVQDMIESGAGEHFTGLTSDFLAMLAEG' A
#
# COMPACT_ATOMS: atom_id res chain seq x y z
N MET A 1 -2.97 -14.48 30.63
CA MET A 1 -3.08 -15.07 29.28
C MET A 1 -2.75 -13.97 28.29
N SER A 2 -1.72 -14.17 27.47
CA SER A 2 -1.31 -13.22 26.43
C SER A 2 -2.23 -13.29 25.21
N ASN A 3 -2.25 -12.24 24.39
CA ASN A 3 -2.99 -12.24 23.12
C ASN A 3 -2.56 -13.40 22.20
N ARG A 4 -1.28 -13.80 22.28
CA ARG A 4 -0.75 -14.95 21.52
C ARG A 4 -1.35 -16.28 22.00
N GLU A 5 -1.49 -16.47 23.30
CA GLU A 5 -2.12 -17.68 23.86
C GLU A 5 -3.61 -17.75 23.53
N LEU A 6 -4.30 -16.60 23.60
CA LEU A 6 -5.70 -16.50 23.20
C LEU A 6 -5.90 -16.85 21.71
N ALA A 7 -5.05 -16.31 20.82
CA ALA A 7 -5.12 -16.59 19.39
C ALA A 7 -4.92 -18.08 19.06
N LYS A 8 -3.97 -18.74 19.71
CA LYS A 8 -3.75 -20.20 19.56
C LYS A 8 -4.99 -20.99 20.00
N ASN A 9 -5.52 -20.69 21.18
CA ASN A 9 -6.73 -21.34 21.69
C ASN A 9 -7.95 -21.16 20.78
N LEU A 10 -8.07 -20.01 20.10
CA LEU A 10 -9.14 -19.77 19.14
C LEU A 10 -8.94 -20.58 17.86
N ILE A 11 -7.71 -20.67 17.34
CA ILE A 11 -7.37 -21.47 16.15
C ILE A 11 -7.73 -22.93 16.38
N ASP A 12 -7.40 -23.49 17.56
CA ASP A 12 -7.69 -24.89 17.89
C ASP A 12 -9.19 -25.21 17.95
N GLN A 13 -10.06 -24.21 18.08
CA GLN A 13 -11.53 -24.37 18.08
C GLN A 13 -12.15 -24.31 16.68
N ILE A 14 -11.38 -23.93 15.66
CA ILE A 14 -11.87 -23.79 14.30
C ILE A 14 -11.77 -25.15 13.60
N SER A 15 -12.88 -25.60 13.01
CA SER A 15 -12.87 -26.81 12.18
C SER A 15 -11.94 -26.66 10.97
N ASP A 16 -11.23 -27.72 10.59
CA ASP A 16 -10.29 -27.72 9.46
C ASP A 16 -10.85 -27.11 8.16
N ALA A 17 -12.09 -27.43 7.81
CA ALA A 17 -12.74 -26.89 6.62
C ALA A 17 -12.82 -25.34 6.61
N LYS A 18 -12.86 -24.73 7.80
CA LYS A 18 -12.91 -23.27 7.97
C LYS A 18 -11.54 -22.64 8.17
N LEU A 19 -10.49 -23.42 8.48
CA LEU A 19 -9.12 -22.90 8.58
C LEU A 19 -8.65 -22.29 7.26
N LEU A 20 -9.11 -22.82 6.11
CA LEU A 20 -8.84 -22.27 4.78
C LEU A 20 -9.22 -20.79 4.65
N TYR A 21 -10.22 -20.31 5.40
CA TYR A 21 -10.62 -18.90 5.41
C TYR A 21 -9.76 -18.02 6.32
N VAL A 22 -9.04 -18.62 7.28
CA VAL A 22 -8.28 -17.90 8.31
C VAL A 22 -6.79 -17.82 7.96
N ILE A 23 -6.25 -18.85 7.31
CA ILE A 23 -4.85 -18.95 6.91
C ILE A 23 -4.35 -17.69 6.18
N PRO A 24 -5.07 -17.10 5.19
CA PRO A 24 -4.57 -15.92 4.48
C PRO A 24 -4.35 -14.72 5.40
N TYR A 25 -5.22 -14.52 6.39
CA TYR A 25 -5.07 -13.44 7.37
C TYR A 25 -3.88 -13.68 8.31
N LEU A 26 -3.66 -14.93 8.74
CA LEU A 26 -2.50 -15.28 9.55
C LEU A 26 -1.19 -15.15 8.77
N GLN A 27 -1.20 -15.50 7.48
CA GLN A 27 -0.06 -15.29 6.59
C GLN A 27 0.25 -13.81 6.44
N GLY A 28 -0.75 -12.98 6.15
CA GLY A 28 -0.59 -11.53 6.06
C GLY A 28 -0.09 -10.90 7.37
N ALA A 29 -0.65 -11.29 8.51
CA ALA A 29 -0.22 -10.80 9.83
C ALA A 29 1.17 -11.31 10.27
N ALA A 30 1.68 -12.37 9.63
CA ALA A 30 3.03 -12.89 9.89
C ALA A 30 4.09 -12.26 8.97
N LEU A 31 3.68 -11.55 7.91
CA LEU A 31 4.59 -10.70 7.16
C LEU A 31 5.02 -9.53 8.04
N ALA A 32 6.27 -9.08 7.86
CA ALA A 32 6.71 -7.84 8.47
C ALA A 32 5.90 -6.67 7.89
N ASP A 33 5.75 -5.59 8.66
CA ASP A 33 5.18 -4.36 8.14
C ASP A 33 5.92 -3.98 6.85
N GLU A 34 5.17 -3.80 5.76
CA GLU A 34 5.74 -3.39 4.49
C GLU A 34 6.29 -1.97 4.64
N THR A 35 7.61 -1.88 4.75
CA THR A 35 8.32 -0.61 4.65
C THR A 35 8.70 -0.43 3.19
N PRO A 36 8.29 0.67 2.52
CA PRO A 36 8.76 0.95 1.17
C PRO A 36 10.29 0.93 1.11
N ASN A 37 10.84 0.49 -0.02
CA ASN A 37 12.30 0.53 -0.20
C ASN A 37 12.80 1.99 -0.22
N ALA A 38 14.11 2.19 -0.11
CA ALA A 38 14.70 3.53 -0.06
C ALA A 38 14.30 4.40 -1.25
N GLU A 39 14.31 3.84 -2.46
CA GLU A 39 13.90 4.53 -3.70
C GLU A 39 12.45 5.03 -3.64
N THR A 40 11.53 4.22 -3.11
CA THR A 40 10.13 4.62 -2.99
C THR A 40 9.97 5.72 -1.93
N LEU A 41 10.70 5.63 -0.82
CA LEU A 41 10.69 6.68 0.21
C LEU A 41 11.23 8.01 -0.32
N GLU A 42 12.29 7.98 -1.13
CA GLU A 42 12.84 9.16 -1.80
C GLU A 42 11.85 9.78 -2.77
N ALA A 43 11.20 8.98 -3.62
CA ALA A 43 10.18 9.46 -4.54
C ALA A 43 8.98 10.08 -3.82
N MET A 44 8.55 9.51 -2.69
CA MET A 44 7.50 10.08 -1.86
C MET A 44 7.92 11.43 -1.24
N ALA A 45 9.16 11.55 -0.80
CA ALA A 45 9.70 12.80 -0.26
C ALA A 45 9.79 13.89 -1.35
N GLU A 46 10.24 13.55 -2.55
CA GLU A 46 10.27 14.48 -3.69
C GLU A 46 8.88 15.03 -4.01
N VAL A 47 7.86 14.17 -4.09
CA VAL A 47 6.48 14.60 -4.33
C VAL A 47 5.97 15.52 -3.22
N GLN A 48 6.32 15.23 -1.96
CA GLN A 48 5.95 16.09 -0.83
C GLN A 48 6.60 17.48 -0.96
N ASP A 49 7.88 17.53 -1.31
CA ASP A 49 8.60 18.80 -1.55
C ASP A 49 7.98 19.59 -2.73
N MET A 50 7.55 18.91 -3.79
CA MET A 50 6.85 19.54 -4.93
C MET A 50 5.53 20.16 -4.52
N ILE A 51 4.77 19.50 -3.62
CA ILE A 51 3.51 20.02 -3.08
C ILE A 51 3.78 21.27 -2.24
N GLU A 52 4.77 21.21 -1.34
CA GLU A 52 5.10 22.30 -0.42
C GLU A 52 5.63 23.54 -1.14
N SER A 53 6.46 23.33 -2.17
CA SER A 53 7.02 24.40 -2.98
C SER A 53 6.09 24.90 -4.09
N GLY A 54 5.00 24.17 -4.37
CA GLY A 54 4.13 24.43 -5.52
C GLY A 54 4.82 24.21 -6.87
N ALA A 55 5.88 23.39 -6.91
CA ALA A 55 6.67 23.10 -8.11
C ALA A 55 6.06 21.98 -8.98
N GLY A 56 4.93 21.41 -8.57
CA GLY A 56 4.20 20.43 -9.39
C GLY A 56 3.78 21.01 -10.73
N GLU A 57 3.96 20.23 -11.80
CA GLU A 57 3.47 20.63 -13.13
C GLU A 57 1.94 20.56 -13.15
N HIS A 58 1.30 21.66 -13.53
CA HIS A 58 -0.14 21.75 -13.67
C HIS A 58 -0.50 22.12 -15.10
N PHE A 59 -1.29 21.28 -15.76
CA PHE A 59 -1.86 21.61 -17.06
C PHE A 59 -3.20 22.33 -16.88
N THR A 60 -3.40 23.42 -17.64
CA THR A 60 -4.68 24.13 -17.72
C THR A 60 -5.10 24.25 -19.17
N GLY A 61 -6.35 23.93 -19.48
CA GLY A 61 -6.86 23.91 -20.85
C GLY A 61 -7.76 22.71 -21.12
N LEU A 62 -7.98 22.42 -22.41
CA LEU A 62 -8.76 21.25 -22.82
C LEU A 62 -7.92 19.98 -22.70
N THR A 63 -8.57 18.88 -22.32
CA THR A 63 -7.93 17.56 -22.29
C THR A 63 -7.37 17.16 -23.66
N SER A 64 -8.00 17.60 -24.76
CA SER A 64 -7.48 17.37 -26.12
C SER A 64 -6.08 17.94 -26.31
N ASP A 65 -5.82 19.10 -25.73
CA ASP A 65 -4.57 19.83 -25.91
C ASP A 65 -3.46 19.19 -25.06
N PHE A 66 -3.80 18.72 -23.86
CA PHE A 66 -2.90 17.91 -23.04
C PHE A 66 -2.49 16.60 -23.73
N LEU A 67 -3.46 15.89 -24.31
CA LEU A 67 -3.20 14.62 -25.00
C LEU A 67 -2.39 14.82 -26.28
N ALA A 68 -2.59 15.93 -26.99
CA ALA A 68 -1.75 16.30 -28.14
C ALA A 68 -0.30 16.52 -27.71
N MET A 69 -0.06 17.27 -26.62
CA MET A 69 1.27 17.50 -26.06
C MET A 69 2.01 16.19 -25.72
N LEU A 70 1.32 15.22 -25.12
CA LEU A 70 1.91 13.93 -24.77
C LEU A 70 2.24 13.06 -25.98
N ALA A 71 1.50 13.20 -27.09
CA ALA A 71 1.70 12.41 -28.30
C ALA A 71 2.83 12.94 -29.19
N GLU A 72 3.29 14.18 -28.96
CA GLU A 72 4.39 14.82 -29.68
C GLU A 72 5.77 14.66 -29.01
N GLY A 73 5.83 13.97 -27.85
CA GLY A 73 7.04 13.65 -27.10
C GLY A 73 7.71 12.33 -27.46
#